data_AF-A0A849WKW4-F1
#
_entry.id   AF-A0A849WKW4-F1
#
_cell.length_a   1.000
_cell.length_b   1.000
_cell.length_c   1.000
_cell.angle_alpha   90.00
_cell.angle_beta   90.00
_cell.angle_gamma   90.00
#
_symmetry.space_group_name_H-M   'P 1'
#
loop_
_entity.id
_entity.type
_entity.pdbx_description
1 polymer ?
#
loop_
_entity_poly.entity_id
_entity_poly.type
_entity_poly.pdbx_seq_one_letter_code
_entity_poly.pdbx_strand_id
1 'polypeptide(L)'
;MNLSDAFTRRKEIQEEISLWTNRLEVSGCNRKVYLLDTEKKEVALKEANYREYTIEECLQSLHNLMQEDKNLAIRISKTNARVEVELEDFDGQIRKVSIAELLILKESIIPNMQKIVQCKPVADLGKEVKKMQGYIEYESIQPSVKQIEDVKEGVKITKQVIEGYTKVVVEDFGISQRQKYDEQDKINHFARRVKKALNEANKAELVA
;
A
#
# COMPACT_ATOMS: atom_id res chain seq x y z
N MET A 1 -29.40 -3.31 -2.36
CA MET A 1 -27.99 -3.62 -2.04
C MET A 1 -27.14 -2.77 -2.94
N ASN A 2 -26.32 -1.88 -2.35
CA ASN A 2 -25.39 -1.07 -3.12
C ASN A 2 -24.09 -1.86 -3.39
N LEU A 3 -23.20 -1.32 -4.22
CA LEU A 3 -21.92 -1.95 -4.57
C LEU A 3 -21.04 -2.21 -3.33
N SER A 4 -21.01 -1.29 -2.37
CA SER A 4 -20.28 -1.43 -1.11
C SER A 4 -20.79 -2.60 -0.27
N ASP A 5 -22.11 -2.71 -0.09
CA ASP A 5 -22.76 -3.80 0.65
C ASP A 5 -22.44 -5.14 -0.02
N ALA A 6 -22.41 -5.16 -1.36
CA ALA A 6 -22.08 -6.35 -2.14
C ALA A 6 -20.65 -6.82 -1.88
N PHE A 7 -19.68 -5.91 -1.84
CA PHE A 7 -18.30 -6.26 -1.50
C PHE A 7 -18.19 -6.78 -0.05
N THR A 8 -18.88 -6.14 0.89
CA THR A 8 -18.94 -6.60 2.28
C THR A 8 -19.54 -8.01 2.36
N ARG A 9 -20.68 -8.25 1.71
CA ARG A 9 -21.34 -9.56 1.71
C ARG A 9 -20.46 -10.63 1.08
N ARG A 10 -19.74 -10.34 0.00
CA ARG A 10 -18.77 -11.29 -0.58
C ARG A 10 -17.66 -11.65 0.41
N LYS A 11 -17.18 -10.69 1.20
CA LYS A 11 -16.18 -10.96 2.25
C LYS A 11 -16.75 -11.89 3.34
N GLU A 12 -17.97 -11.61 3.81
CA GLU A 12 -18.67 -12.49 4.76
C GLU A 12 -18.86 -13.90 4.21
N ILE A 13 -19.25 -14.03 2.93
CA ILE A 13 -19.38 -15.33 2.27
C ILE A 13 -18.06 -16.10 2.27
N GLN A 14 -16.91 -15.43 2.04
CA GLN A 14 -15.61 -16.11 2.10
C GLN A 14 -15.28 -16.62 3.50
N GLU A 15 -15.62 -15.85 4.54
CA GLU A 15 -15.47 -16.26 5.94
C GLU A 15 -16.39 -17.44 6.27
N GLU A 16 -17.64 -17.42 5.80
CA GLU A 16 -18.61 -18.51 5.95
C GLU A 16 -18.18 -19.79 5.20
N ILE A 17 -17.63 -19.66 3.98
CA ILE A 17 -17.10 -20.79 3.20
C ILE A 17 -15.96 -21.46 3.97
N SER A 18 -15.03 -20.68 4.54
CA SER A 18 -13.95 -21.23 5.35
C SER A 18 -14.50 -22.00 6.56
N LEU A 19 -15.50 -21.45 7.25
CA LEU A 19 -16.15 -22.11 8.37
C LEU A 19 -16.80 -23.45 7.97
N TRP A 20 -17.59 -23.45 6.90
CA TRP A 20 -18.26 -24.66 6.42
C TRP A 20 -17.29 -25.70 5.85
N THR A 21 -16.17 -25.28 5.29
CA THR A 21 -15.10 -26.19 4.85
C THR A 21 -14.47 -26.90 6.04
N ASN A 22 -14.14 -26.16 7.11
CA ASN A 22 -13.62 -26.75 8.34
C ASN A 22 -14.62 -27.75 8.97
N ARG A 23 -15.92 -27.42 8.91
CA ARG A 23 -16.99 -28.33 9.37
C ARG A 23 -17.08 -29.59 8.51
N LEU A 24 -16.94 -29.46 7.19
CA LEU A 24 -16.95 -30.58 6.26
C LEU A 24 -15.81 -31.56 6.57
N GLU A 25 -14.60 -31.06 6.86
CA GLU A 25 -13.42 -31.89 7.19
C GLU A 25 -13.67 -32.82 8.39
N VAL A 26 -14.40 -32.34 9.40
CA VAL A 26 -14.71 -33.11 10.63
C VAL A 26 -16.04 -33.86 10.57
N SER A 27 -16.91 -33.55 9.60
CA SER A 27 -18.26 -34.14 9.47
C SER A 27 -18.26 -35.64 9.13
N GLY A 28 -17.14 -36.17 8.66
CA GLY A 28 -16.99 -37.56 8.22
C GLY A 28 -16.76 -38.59 9.33
N CYS A 29 -16.45 -38.18 10.57
CA CYS A 29 -16.12 -39.13 11.62
C CYS A 29 -16.63 -38.72 13.01
N ASN A 30 -17.07 -39.72 13.78
CA ASN A 30 -17.25 -39.60 15.23
C ASN A 30 -15.99 -40.12 15.90
N ARG A 31 -15.34 -39.30 16.73
CA ARG A 31 -14.09 -39.67 17.39
C ARG A 31 -14.37 -40.03 18.85
N LYS A 32 -14.02 -41.25 19.24
CA LYS A 32 -14.00 -41.69 20.64
C LYS A 32 -12.57 -42.01 21.04
N VAL A 33 -12.13 -41.50 22.19
CA VAL A 33 -10.78 -41.70 22.72
C VAL A 33 -10.89 -42.48 24.02
N TYR A 34 -10.32 -43.69 24.05
CA TYR A 34 -10.32 -44.57 25.21
C TYR A 34 -8.95 -44.55 25.91
N LEU A 35 -8.97 -44.69 27.23
CA LEU A 35 -7.80 -45.02 28.03
C LEU A 35 -7.60 -46.54 28.01
N LEU A 36 -6.39 -46.97 27.65
CA LEU A 36 -6.01 -48.38 27.60
C LEU A 36 -5.08 -48.72 28.77
N ASP A 37 -5.17 -49.94 29.29
CA ASP A 37 -4.19 -50.49 30.23
C ASP A 37 -2.92 -51.01 29.53
N THR A 38 -1.98 -51.55 30.30
CA THR A 38 -0.73 -52.13 29.78
C THR A 38 -0.93 -53.35 28.88
N GLU A 39 -2.09 -54.01 28.96
CA GLU A 39 -2.48 -55.12 28.08
C GLU A 39 -3.29 -54.67 26.86
N LYS A 40 -3.44 -53.34 26.66
CA LYS A 40 -4.26 -52.71 25.60
C LYS A 40 -5.76 -52.94 25.73
N LYS A 41 -6.27 -53.26 26.92
CA LYS A 41 -7.71 -53.34 27.18
C LYS A 41 -8.29 -51.97 27.49
N GLU A 42 -9.50 -51.70 27.01
CA GLU A 42 -10.23 -50.46 27.28
C GLU A 42 -10.65 -50.38 28.76
N VAL A 43 -10.20 -49.34 29.45
CA VAL A 43 -10.46 -49.12 30.88
C VAL A 43 -11.58 -48.10 31.08
N ALA A 44 -11.55 -47.01 30.32
CA ALA A 44 -12.53 -45.93 30.37
C ALA A 44 -12.52 -45.08 29.11
N LEU A 45 -13.64 -44.40 28.81
CA LEU A 45 -13.71 -43.38 27.77
C LEU A 45 -13.14 -42.05 28.31
N LYS A 46 -12.13 -41.48 27.64
CA LYS A 46 -11.52 -40.20 28.02
C LYS A 46 -12.27 -39.01 27.40
N GLU A 47 -12.60 -39.10 26.12
CA GLU A 47 -13.25 -38.01 25.38
C GLU A 47 -14.04 -38.59 24.20
N ALA A 48 -15.19 -38.00 23.88
CA ALA A 48 -15.94 -38.31 22.68
C ALA A 48 -16.40 -37.02 22.00
N ASN A 49 -16.05 -36.88 20.72
CA ASN A 49 -16.51 -35.82 19.86
C ASN A 49 -17.40 -36.42 18.78
N TYR A 50 -18.65 -35.95 18.75
CA TYR A 50 -19.64 -36.35 17.77
C TYR A 50 -19.72 -35.30 16.66
N ARG A 51 -20.02 -35.75 15.45
CA ARG A 51 -20.27 -34.84 14.33
C ARG A 51 -21.47 -33.95 14.65
N GLU A 52 -21.34 -32.65 14.42
CA GLU A 52 -22.43 -31.70 14.57
C GLU A 52 -23.31 -31.62 13.31
N TYR A 53 -22.71 -31.87 12.13
CA TYR A 53 -23.37 -31.74 10.82
C TYR A 53 -23.11 -32.97 9.97
N THR A 54 -24.01 -33.24 9.03
CA THR A 54 -23.82 -34.23 7.97
C THR A 54 -22.99 -33.67 6.82
N ILE A 55 -22.36 -34.55 6.05
CA ILE A 55 -21.62 -34.19 4.83
C ILE A 55 -22.56 -33.46 3.85
N GLU A 56 -23.81 -33.95 3.71
CA GLU A 56 -24.81 -33.40 2.81
C GLU A 56 -25.21 -31.96 3.19
N GLU A 57 -25.45 -31.68 4.47
CA GLU A 57 -25.74 -30.32 4.97
C GLU A 57 -24.58 -29.36 4.72
N CYS A 58 -23.34 -29.80 4.97
CA CYS A 58 -22.14 -29.01 4.72
C CYS A 58 -21.98 -28.70 3.22
N LEU A 59 -22.12 -29.71 2.35
CA LEU A 59 -22.01 -29.54 0.90
C LEU A 59 -23.12 -28.65 0.35
N GLN A 60 -24.36 -28.82 0.82
CA GLN A 60 -25.48 -27.97 0.40
C GLN A 60 -25.25 -26.51 0.81
N SER A 61 -24.75 -26.27 2.03
CA SER A 61 -24.44 -24.92 2.51
C SER A 61 -23.33 -24.27 1.70
N LEU A 62 -22.24 -25.01 1.43
CA LEU A 62 -21.14 -24.55 0.57
C LEU A 62 -21.63 -24.23 -0.85
N HIS A 63 -22.46 -25.09 -1.44
CA HIS A 63 -23.01 -24.86 -2.77
C HIS A 63 -23.88 -23.60 -2.82
N ASN A 64 -24.74 -23.38 -1.82
CA ASN A 64 -25.57 -22.19 -1.71
C ASN A 64 -24.72 -20.92 -1.61
N LEU A 65 -23.68 -20.92 -0.76
CA LEU A 65 -22.74 -19.80 -0.60
C LEU A 65 -21.96 -19.51 -1.87
N MET A 66 -21.47 -20.55 -2.56
CA MET A 66 -20.76 -20.39 -3.83
C MET A 66 -21.66 -19.81 -4.92
N GLN A 67 -22.93 -20.23 -4.99
CA GLN A 67 -23.89 -19.71 -5.94
C GLN A 67 -24.26 -18.25 -5.62
N GLU A 68 -24.39 -17.90 -4.34
CA GLU A 68 -24.56 -16.51 -3.90
C GLU A 68 -23.36 -15.64 -4.31
N ASP A 69 -22.12 -16.07 -4.02
CA ASP A 69 -20.91 -15.32 -4.38
C ASP A 69 -20.80 -15.12 -5.89
N LYS A 70 -21.06 -16.16 -6.67
CA LYS A 70 -21.06 -16.08 -8.13
C LYS A 70 -22.07 -15.04 -8.64
N ASN A 71 -23.29 -15.06 -8.13
CA ASN A 71 -24.32 -14.11 -8.52
C ASN A 71 -23.93 -12.67 -8.15
N LEU A 72 -23.39 -12.46 -6.95
CA LEU A 72 -22.90 -11.15 -6.52
C LEU A 72 -21.74 -10.66 -7.39
N ALA A 73 -20.77 -11.53 -7.69
CA ALA A 73 -19.62 -11.18 -8.53
C ALA A 73 -20.04 -10.71 -9.93
N ILE A 74 -21.00 -11.41 -10.57
CA ILE A 74 -21.54 -11.02 -11.87
C ILE A 74 -22.25 -9.66 -11.79
N ARG A 75 -23.07 -9.44 -10.75
CA ARG A 75 -23.79 -8.17 -10.57
C ARG A 75 -22.84 -7.01 -10.31
N ILE A 76 -21.80 -7.21 -9.49
CA ILE A 76 -20.73 -6.22 -9.27
C ILE A 76 -20.03 -5.89 -10.58
N SER A 77 -19.62 -6.90 -11.35
CA SER A 77 -18.96 -6.68 -12.65
C SER A 77 -19.81 -5.87 -13.62
N LYS A 78 -21.10 -6.22 -13.77
CA LYS A 78 -22.05 -5.47 -14.61
C LYS A 78 -22.26 -4.03 -14.12
N THR A 79 -22.30 -3.83 -12.81
CA THR A 79 -22.48 -2.50 -12.20
C THR A 79 -21.23 -1.65 -12.43
N ASN A 80 -20.04 -2.21 -12.22
CA ASN A 80 -18.77 -1.52 -12.47
C ASN A 80 -18.60 -1.08 -13.93
N ALA A 81 -19.14 -1.85 -14.88
CA ALA A 81 -19.09 -1.50 -16.30
C ALA A 81 -20.05 -0.37 -16.68
N ARG A 82 -21.04 -0.03 -15.84
CA ARG A 82 -22.08 0.97 -16.14
C ARG A 82 -21.94 2.26 -15.34
N VAL A 83 -21.32 2.19 -14.17
CA VAL A 83 -21.20 3.33 -13.28
C VAL A 83 -20.06 4.23 -13.74
N GLU A 84 -20.43 5.45 -14.10
CA GLU A 84 -19.52 6.55 -14.39
C GLU A 84 -19.73 7.65 -13.36
N VAL A 85 -18.63 8.28 -12.92
CA VAL A 85 -18.65 9.40 -11.99
C VAL A 85 -17.86 10.55 -12.59
N GLU A 86 -18.30 11.78 -12.31
CA GLU A 86 -17.56 12.97 -12.71
C GLU A 86 -16.32 13.14 -11.82
N LEU A 87 -15.17 13.26 -12.47
CA LEU A 87 -13.89 13.52 -11.83
C LEU A 87 -13.25 14.74 -12.48
N GLU A 88 -12.86 15.70 -11.66
CA GLU A 88 -11.91 16.72 -12.06
C GLU A 88 -10.50 16.12 -12.09
N ASP A 89 -9.93 16.04 -13.29
CA ASP A 89 -8.62 15.47 -13.56
C ASP A 89 -7.48 16.29 -12.94
N PHE A 90 -6.23 15.88 -13.17
CA PHE A 90 -5.08 16.59 -12.62
C PHE A 90 -4.90 18.00 -13.24
N ASP A 91 -5.37 18.19 -14.46
CA ASP A 91 -5.25 19.44 -15.23
C ASP A 91 -6.45 20.40 -15.03
N GLY A 92 -7.44 19.99 -14.23
CA GLY A 92 -8.62 20.78 -13.88
C GLY A 92 -9.82 20.58 -14.80
N GLN A 93 -9.78 19.60 -15.72
CA GLN A 93 -10.91 19.29 -16.59
C GLN A 93 -11.83 18.26 -15.94
N ILE A 94 -13.14 18.49 -16.04
CA ILE A 94 -14.15 17.55 -15.55
C ILE A 94 -14.43 16.52 -16.63
N ARG A 95 -14.28 15.24 -16.30
CA ARG A 95 -14.56 14.11 -17.20
C ARG A 95 -15.36 13.04 -16.48
N LYS A 96 -16.17 12.29 -17.23
CA LYS A 96 -16.81 11.07 -16.73
C LYS A 96 -15.81 9.94 -16.78
N VAL A 97 -15.64 9.25 -15.66
CA VAL A 97 -14.71 8.14 -15.51
C VAL A 97 -15.41 6.94 -14.90
N SER A 98 -15.07 5.76 -15.39
CA SER A 98 -15.54 4.48 -14.89
C SER A 98 -14.83 4.10 -13.58
N ILE A 99 -15.42 3.15 -12.85
CA ILE A 99 -14.78 2.56 -11.65
C ILE A 99 -13.42 1.94 -11.99
N ALA A 100 -13.28 1.29 -13.15
CA ALA A 100 -12.03 0.69 -13.58
C ALA A 100 -10.91 1.74 -13.77
N GLU A 101 -11.23 2.85 -14.42
CA GLU A 101 -10.28 3.96 -14.59
C GLU A 101 -9.90 4.58 -13.24
N LEU A 102 -10.87 4.77 -12.35
CA LEU A 102 -10.62 5.27 -11.00
C LEU A 102 -9.68 4.35 -10.19
N LEU A 103 -9.81 3.03 -10.35
CA LEU A 103 -8.90 2.06 -9.72
C LEU A 103 -7.48 2.14 -10.32
N ILE A 104 -7.35 2.24 -11.64
CA ILE A 104 -6.05 2.43 -12.32
C ILE A 104 -5.37 3.72 -11.84
N LEU A 105 -6.13 4.82 -11.74
CA LEU A 105 -5.63 6.09 -11.23
C LEU A 105 -5.10 5.96 -9.81
N LYS A 106 -5.86 5.31 -8.92
CA LYS A 106 -5.51 5.12 -7.51
C LYS A 106 -4.32 4.18 -7.31
N GLU A 107 -4.26 3.06 -8.03
CA GLU A 107 -3.30 1.98 -7.76
C GLU A 107 -1.99 2.12 -8.53
N SER A 108 -2.00 2.79 -9.69
CA SER A 108 -0.84 2.89 -10.58
C SER A 108 -0.41 4.34 -10.84
N ILE A 109 -1.30 5.16 -11.39
CA ILE A 109 -0.92 6.49 -11.89
C ILE A 109 -0.52 7.44 -10.76
N ILE A 110 -1.36 7.61 -9.75
CA ILE A 110 -1.08 8.50 -8.60
C ILE A 110 0.21 8.08 -7.87
N PRO A 111 0.42 6.80 -7.51
CA PRO A 111 1.68 6.36 -6.90
C PRO A 111 2.90 6.67 -7.77
N ASN A 112 2.81 6.48 -9.08
CA ASN A 112 3.91 6.81 -9.99
C ASN A 112 4.18 8.31 -10.07
N MET A 113 3.13 9.16 -10.08
CA MET A 113 3.28 10.61 -9.99
C MET A 113 4.00 11.02 -8.70
N GLN A 114 3.62 10.44 -7.56
CA GLN A 114 4.28 10.70 -6.28
C GLN A 114 5.76 10.29 -6.31
N LYS A 115 6.09 9.11 -6.87
CA LYS A 115 7.47 8.66 -7.04
C LYS A 115 8.28 9.63 -7.90
N ILE A 116 7.73 10.09 -9.03
CA ILE A 116 8.41 11.06 -9.91
C ILE A 116 8.77 12.32 -9.14
N VAL A 117 7.84 12.90 -8.39
CA VAL A 117 8.11 14.12 -7.59
C VAL A 117 9.15 13.86 -6.50
N GLN A 118 9.08 12.70 -5.84
CA GLN A 118 10.07 12.33 -4.82
C GLN A 118 11.49 12.19 -5.38
N CYS A 119 11.62 11.68 -6.60
CA CYS A 119 12.89 11.54 -7.31
C CYS A 119 13.44 12.87 -7.86
N LYS A 120 12.64 13.95 -7.89
CA LYS A 120 13.18 15.26 -8.33
C LYS A 120 14.28 15.72 -7.36
N PRO A 121 15.49 16.02 -7.86
CA PRO A 121 16.57 16.52 -7.04
C PRO A 121 16.18 17.89 -6.49
N VAL A 122 16.47 18.12 -5.21
CA VAL A 122 16.25 19.41 -4.57
C VAL A 122 17.55 20.18 -4.60
N ALA A 123 17.48 21.46 -4.96
CA ALA A 123 18.64 22.33 -4.99
C ALA A 123 19.28 22.48 -3.60
N ASP A 124 20.61 22.55 -3.58
CA ASP A 124 21.44 22.80 -2.42
C ASP A 124 21.19 24.21 -1.85
N LEU A 125 21.40 24.37 -0.54
CA LEU A 125 21.21 25.64 0.18
C LEU A 125 22.53 26.43 0.31
N GLY A 126 23.52 26.12 -0.54
CA GLY A 126 24.81 26.80 -0.57
C GLY A 126 24.70 28.30 -0.90
N LYS A 127 25.83 29.00 -0.83
CA LYS A 127 25.88 30.41 -1.27
C LYS A 127 25.78 30.47 -2.79
N GLU A 128 24.62 30.89 -3.29
CA GLU A 128 24.38 31.14 -4.71
C GLU A 128 25.35 32.22 -5.22
N VAL A 129 26.09 31.91 -6.28
CA VAL A 129 27.05 32.83 -6.90
C VAL A 129 26.56 33.30 -8.26
N LYS A 130 25.89 32.42 -9.02
CA LYS A 130 25.41 32.76 -10.35
C LYS A 130 24.16 31.95 -10.71
N LYS A 131 23.15 32.63 -11.27
CA LYS A 131 21.95 32.00 -11.81
C LYS A 131 21.99 32.03 -13.34
N MET A 132 21.97 30.86 -13.96
CA MET A 132 21.98 30.70 -15.41
C MET A 132 20.64 30.10 -15.86
N GLN A 133 20.37 30.07 -17.17
CA GLN A 133 19.20 29.34 -17.69
C GLN A 133 19.39 27.83 -17.47
N GLY A 134 18.64 27.26 -16.54
CA GLY A 134 18.58 25.81 -16.30
C GLY A 134 19.36 25.30 -15.09
N TYR A 135 20.21 26.10 -14.46
CA TYR A 135 20.95 25.71 -13.24
C TYR A 135 21.38 26.91 -12.38
N ILE A 136 21.72 26.62 -11.12
CA ILE A 136 22.27 27.57 -10.15
C ILE A 136 23.69 27.12 -9.81
N GLU A 137 24.65 28.05 -9.86
CA GLU A 137 26.03 27.79 -9.47
C GLU A 137 26.24 28.19 -8.01
N TYR A 138 26.63 27.21 -7.20
CA TYR A 138 26.99 27.39 -5.80
C TYR A 138 28.51 27.29 -5.65
N GLU A 139 29.08 28.16 -4.82
CA GLU A 139 30.50 28.07 -4.49
C GLU A 139 30.71 27.91 -2.99
N SER A 140 31.61 27.01 -2.62
CA SER A 140 32.13 26.93 -1.25
C SER A 140 33.65 27.01 -1.27
N ILE A 141 34.19 27.80 -0.34
CA ILE A 141 35.64 27.94 -0.16
C ILE A 141 35.95 27.36 1.21
N GLN A 142 36.75 26.29 1.26
CA GLN A 142 37.14 25.63 2.49
C GLN A 142 38.66 25.67 2.65
N PRO A 143 39.19 25.89 3.87
CA PRO A 143 40.63 25.85 4.10
C PRO A 143 41.14 24.42 3.93
N SER A 144 42.14 24.25 3.08
CA SER A 144 42.92 23.02 3.01
C SER A 144 43.90 23.03 4.17
N VAL A 145 43.71 22.15 5.15
CA VAL A 145 44.53 22.08 6.36
C VAL A 145 45.46 20.87 6.30
N LYS A 146 46.75 21.13 6.56
CA LYS A 146 47.78 20.12 6.74
C LYS A 146 48.07 19.97 8.22
N GLN A 147 48.04 18.73 8.71
CA GLN A 147 48.49 18.42 10.06
C GLN A 147 50.00 18.27 10.05
N ILE A 148 50.68 19.12 10.80
CA ILE A 148 52.12 19.04 11.03
C ILE A 148 52.30 18.60 12.47
N GLU A 149 52.98 17.48 12.65
CA GLU A 149 53.31 16.95 13.97
C GLU A 149 54.69 17.44 14.37
N ASP A 150 54.77 18.02 15.56
CA ASP A 150 55.98 18.58 16.15
C ASP A 150 56.13 17.96 17.55
N VAL A 151 57.34 17.64 17.98
CA VAL A 151 57.58 17.04 19.30
C VAL A 151 58.40 18.02 20.12
N LYS A 152 57.78 18.60 21.15
CA LYS A 152 58.46 19.46 22.12
C LYS A 152 58.37 18.84 23.51
N GLU A 153 59.51 18.76 24.19
CA GLU A 153 59.63 18.27 25.57
C GLU A 153 58.99 16.88 25.80
N GLY A 154 59.07 15.98 24.81
CA GLY A 154 58.55 14.62 24.89
C GLY A 154 57.05 14.48 24.63
N VAL A 155 56.34 15.57 24.35
CA VAL A 155 54.90 15.57 24.02
C VAL A 155 54.69 15.85 22.54
N LYS A 156 53.88 15.03 21.89
CA LYS A 156 53.51 15.18 20.47
C LYS A 156 52.45 16.26 20.33
N ILE A 157 52.81 17.37 19.69
CA ILE A 157 51.91 18.51 19.42
C ILE A 157 51.52 18.44 17.94
N THR A 158 50.23 18.20 17.68
CA THR A 158 49.67 18.25 16.33
C THR A 158 49.19 19.68 16.04
N LYS A 159 49.84 20.35 15.10
CA LYS A 159 49.46 21.70 14.63
C LYS A 159 48.70 21.56 13.32
N GLN A 160 47.54 22.21 13.22
CA GLN A 160 46.83 22.37 11.95
C GLN A 160 47.31 23.67 11.30
N VAL A 161 47.93 23.58 10.13
CA VAL A 161 48.35 24.74 9.34
C VAL A 161 47.51 24.78 8.08
N ILE A 162 46.90 25.93 7.79
CA ILE A 162 46.17 26.15 6.54
C ILE A 162 47.22 26.22 5.41
N GLU A 163 47.23 25.22 4.54
CA GLU A 163 48.15 25.11 3.39
C GLU A 163 47.61 25.90 2.18
N GLY A 164 46.29 26.08 2.11
CA GLY A 164 45.62 26.87 1.09
C GLY A 164 44.11 26.87 1.24
N TYR A 165 43.39 27.24 0.19
CA TYR A 165 41.92 27.17 0.13
C TYR A 165 41.48 26.38 -1.08
N THR A 166 40.55 25.46 -0.89
CA THR A 166 39.89 24.73 -1.96
C THR A 166 38.57 25.42 -2.29
N LYS A 167 38.41 25.84 -3.54
CA LYS A 167 37.14 26.32 -4.08
C LYS A 167 36.42 25.16 -4.75
N VAL A 168 35.22 24.84 -4.27
CA VAL A 168 34.31 23.89 -4.89
C VAL A 168 33.20 24.67 -5.56
N VAL A 169 33.00 24.42 -6.85
CA VAL A 169 31.90 24.98 -7.64
C VAL A 169 30.94 23.85 -7.97
N VAL A 170 29.66 24.04 -7.65
CA VAL A 170 28.58 23.07 -7.91
C VAL A 170 27.59 23.72 -8.85
N GLU A 171 27.39 23.09 -10.01
CA GLU A 171 26.30 23.42 -10.92
C GLU A 171 25.08 22.57 -10.55
N ASP A 172 24.06 23.21 -10.00
CA ASP A 172 22.89 22.55 -9.45
C ASP A 172 21.67 22.73 -10.35
N PHE A 173 21.10 21.60 -10.75
CA PHE A 173 19.91 21.50 -11.61
C PHE A 173 18.64 21.15 -10.81
N GLY A 174 18.74 21.15 -9.48
CA GLY A 174 17.65 20.85 -8.57
C GLY A 174 16.53 21.88 -8.60
N ILE A 175 15.32 21.43 -8.28
CA ILE A 175 14.19 22.33 -8.04
C ILE A 175 14.22 22.83 -6.60
N SER A 176 13.55 23.94 -6.30
CA SER A 176 13.43 24.38 -4.92
C SER A 176 12.60 23.39 -4.08
N GLN A 177 12.91 23.28 -2.79
CA GLN A 177 12.13 22.46 -1.85
C GLN A 177 10.64 22.83 -1.89
N ARG A 178 10.34 24.13 -2.03
CA ARG A 178 8.96 24.63 -2.11
C ARG A 178 8.24 24.10 -3.33
N GLN A 179 8.85 24.14 -4.51
CA GLN A 179 8.27 23.60 -5.73
C GLN A 179 7.97 22.11 -5.62
N LYS A 180 8.87 21.34 -4.99
CA LYS A 180 8.65 19.91 -4.73
C LYS A 180 7.42 19.67 -3.86
N TYR A 181 7.24 20.46 -2.80
CA TYR A 181 6.07 20.37 -1.93
C TYR A 181 4.78 20.80 -2.64
N ASP A 182 4.81 21.89 -3.42
CA ASP A 182 3.65 22.35 -4.17
C ASP A 182 3.17 21.29 -5.19
N GLU A 183 4.09 20.59 -5.85
CA GLU A 183 3.74 19.47 -6.73
C GLU A 183 3.16 18.28 -5.96
N GLN A 184 3.76 17.93 -4.81
CA GLN A 184 3.27 16.85 -3.98
C GLN A 184 1.85 17.12 -3.45
N ASP A 185 1.57 18.37 -3.06
CA ASP A 185 0.24 18.78 -2.62
C ASP A 185 -0.79 18.68 -3.74
N LYS A 186 -0.47 19.13 -4.96
CA LYS A 186 -1.36 18.97 -6.13
C LYS A 186 -1.73 17.51 -6.35
N ILE A 187 -0.75 16.60 -6.27
CA ILE A 187 -0.99 15.15 -6.43
C ILE A 187 -1.87 14.62 -5.29
N ASN A 188 -1.62 15.06 -4.05
CA ASN A 188 -2.43 14.65 -2.91
C ASN A 188 -3.89 15.14 -3.01
N HIS A 189 -4.10 16.36 -3.52
CA HIS A 189 -5.44 16.88 -3.81
C HIS A 189 -6.15 16.03 -4.87
N PHE A 190 -5.48 15.71 -5.97
CA PHE A 190 -6.03 14.83 -7.00
C PHE A 190 -6.36 13.43 -6.45
N ALA A 191 -5.47 12.85 -5.64
CA ALA A 191 -5.70 11.56 -4.99
C ALA A 191 -6.95 11.56 -4.08
N ARG A 192 -7.19 12.66 -3.35
CA ARG A 192 -8.39 12.82 -2.54
C ARG A 192 -9.66 12.89 -3.41
N ARG A 193 -9.61 13.58 -4.57
CA ARG A 193 -10.73 13.62 -5.53
C ARG A 193 -11.05 12.24 -6.08
N VAL A 194 -10.04 11.50 -6.53
CA VAL A 194 -10.21 10.10 -7.01
C VAL A 194 -10.81 9.21 -5.92
N LYS A 195 -10.34 9.31 -4.67
CA LYS A 195 -10.90 8.56 -3.54
C LYS A 195 -12.37 8.91 -3.30
N LYS A 196 -12.74 10.19 -3.38
CA LYS A 196 -14.13 10.63 -3.23
C LYS A 196 -15.02 10.10 -4.35
N ALA A 197 -14.57 10.17 -5.60
CA ALA A 197 -15.27 9.63 -6.76
C ALA A 197 -15.48 8.11 -6.66
N LEU A 198 -14.47 7.36 -6.20
CA LEU A 198 -14.62 5.92 -5.92
C LEU A 198 -15.68 5.65 -4.84
N ASN A 199 -15.65 6.40 -3.74
CA ASN A 199 -16.64 6.24 -2.67
C ASN A 199 -18.06 6.56 -3.14
N GLU A 200 -18.21 7.52 -4.05
CA GLU A 200 -19.49 7.86 -4.67
C GLU A 200 -19.95 6.76 -5.63
N ALA A 201 -19.06 6.26 -6.48
CA ALA A 201 -19.33 5.13 -7.37
C ALA A 201 -19.75 3.87 -6.59
N ASN A 202 -19.16 3.63 -5.42
CA ASN A 202 -19.49 2.49 -4.55
C ASN A 202 -20.89 2.59 -3.91
N LYS A 203 -21.54 3.76 -3.96
CA LYS A 203 -22.93 3.92 -3.51
C LYS A 203 -23.94 3.54 -4.60
N ALA A 204 -23.49 3.28 -5.83
CA ALA A 204 -24.37 2.86 -6.91
C ALA A 204 -25.10 1.56 -6.56
N GLU A 205 -26.37 1.50 -6.94
CA GLU A 205 -27.18 0.30 -6.75
C GLU A 205 -26.70 -0.83 -7.68
N LEU A 206 -26.66 -2.05 -7.14
CA LEU A 206 -26.33 -3.22 -7.95
C LEU A 206 -27.38 -3.44 -9.02
N VAL A 207 -26.92 -3.63 -10.25
CA VAL A 207 -27.75 -4.12 -11.36
C VAL A 207 -28.43 -5.44 -10.95
N ALA A 208 -29.71 -5.58 -11.29
CA ALA A 208 -30.50 -6.79 -11.05
C ALA A 208 -29.92 -8.01 -11.81
#